data_AF-A0A2V8SRW8-F1
#
_entry.id   AF-A0A2V8SRW8-F1
#
_cell.length_a   1.000
_cell.length_b   1.000
_cell.length_c   1.000
_cell.angle_alpha   90.00
_cell.angle_beta   90.00
_cell.angle_gamma   90.00
#
_symmetry.space_group_name_H-M   'P 1'
#
loop_
_entity.id
_entity.type
_entity.pdbx_description
1 polymer ?
#
loop_
_entity_poly.entity_id
_entity_poly.type
_entity_poly.pdbx_seq_one_letter_code
_entity_poly.pdbx_strand_id
1 'polypeptide(L)'
;MKASLSLFLLSLTFFCSDIAAQNQATIHFDLRPGAKVPVTMTGATRARLAGNSNNSNTASAATLEQQIFAMINAERAKNGLVDLEWSESVATVARMHSADMAHEKFFGHRGSDGSMVDDRADRAGLGTWRTIGENIAYMRGFEDPAALAVEKWLESPAHRKNLLGPNWKESAVGVSVTADGTYYMTEVFLLRK
;
A
#
# COMPACT_ATOMS: atom_id res chain seq x y z
N MET A 1 9.21 25.00 68.89
CA MET A 1 10.24 25.72 68.10
C MET A 1 10.15 25.21 66.66
N LYS A 2 10.45 26.10 65.71
CA LYS A 2 10.05 26.07 64.29
C LYS A 2 10.88 25.11 63.40
N ALA A 3 10.38 24.96 62.16
CA ALA A 3 11.04 24.59 60.90
C ALA A 3 11.09 23.09 60.57
N SER A 4 10.88 22.61 59.33
CA SER A 4 10.40 23.21 58.08
C SER A 4 10.00 22.07 57.13
N LEU A 5 9.10 22.42 56.22
CA LEU A 5 8.55 21.69 55.09
C LEU A 5 9.62 21.12 54.12
N SER A 6 9.42 19.92 53.58
CA SER A 6 9.64 19.67 52.14
C SER A 6 8.81 18.48 51.68
N LEU A 7 7.91 18.79 50.75
CA LEU A 7 6.94 17.92 50.09
C LEU A 7 7.49 17.64 48.69
N PHE A 8 7.76 16.38 48.35
CA PHE A 8 7.98 15.97 46.97
C PHE A 8 6.80 15.11 46.53
N LEU A 9 5.84 15.74 45.84
CA LEU A 9 4.91 15.05 44.96
C LEU A 9 5.70 14.55 43.76
N LEU A 10 5.92 13.24 43.67
CA LEU A 10 6.27 12.63 42.39
C LEU A 10 4.95 12.37 41.65
N SER A 11 4.53 13.33 40.83
CA SER A 11 3.48 13.13 39.85
C SER A 11 3.96 12.12 38.82
N LEU A 12 3.57 10.86 38.97
CA LEU A 12 3.74 9.87 37.92
C LEU A 12 2.68 10.17 36.86
N THR A 13 3.01 11.05 35.92
CA THR A 13 2.27 11.20 34.67
C THR A 13 2.37 9.87 33.94
N PHE A 14 1.28 9.09 33.96
CA PHE A 14 1.05 8.04 32.99
C PHE A 14 0.97 8.72 31.62
N PHE A 15 2.09 8.75 30.89
CA PHE A 15 2.03 8.96 29.45
C PHE A 15 1.35 7.73 28.87
N CYS A 16 0.11 7.93 28.42
CA CYS A 16 -0.59 7.02 27.54
C CYS A 16 0.24 6.91 26.26
N SER A 17 1.13 5.92 26.20
CA SER A 17 1.75 5.48 24.96
C SER A 17 0.72 4.57 24.30
N ASP A 18 -0.31 5.18 23.71
CA ASP A 18 -1.28 4.47 22.89
C ASP A 18 -0.53 3.87 21.69
N ILE A 19 -0.28 2.57 21.81
CA ILE A 19 0.13 1.68 20.74
C ILE A 19 -1.01 1.67 19.72
N ALA A 20 -0.92 2.54 18.72
CA ALA A 20 -1.80 2.53 17.56
C ALA A 20 -0.96 2.25 16.30
N ALA A 21 -0.29 1.10 16.27
CA ALA A 21 0.46 0.67 15.11
C ALA A 21 0.43 -0.85 14.91
N GLN A 22 -0.69 -1.55 15.13
CA GLN A 22 -0.82 -2.94 14.69
C GLN A 22 -2.25 -3.24 14.24
N ASN A 23 -2.52 -3.09 12.95
CA ASN A 23 -3.62 -3.78 12.30
C ASN A 23 -3.24 -4.08 10.85
N GLN A 24 -2.13 -4.80 10.69
CA GLN A 24 -1.65 -5.27 9.39
C GLN A 24 -2.28 -6.62 9.11
N ALA A 25 -3.02 -6.73 8.01
CA ALA A 25 -3.44 -8.02 7.49
C ALA A 25 -2.71 -8.28 6.20
N THR A 26 -2.04 -9.43 6.15
CA THR A 26 -1.51 -9.97 4.91
C THR A 26 -2.41 -11.13 4.51
N ILE A 27 -3.04 -11.04 3.33
CA ILE A 27 -3.72 -12.19 2.73
C ILE A 27 -2.74 -12.87 1.77
N HIS A 28 -2.29 -14.07 2.13
CA HIS A 28 -1.50 -14.91 1.23
C HIS A 28 -2.44 -15.68 0.31
N PHE A 29 -2.31 -15.48 -1.00
CA PHE A 29 -2.93 -16.35 -1.99
C PHE A 29 -1.85 -17.14 -2.73
N ASP A 30 -1.72 -18.42 -2.37
CA ASP A 30 -1.01 -19.39 -3.19
C ASP A 30 -2.02 -19.97 -4.20
N LEU A 31 -2.22 -19.27 -5.32
CA LEU A 31 -3.09 -19.75 -6.39
C LEU A 31 -2.32 -20.76 -7.23
N ARG A 32 -2.67 -22.05 -7.06
CA ARG A 32 -2.23 -23.14 -7.94
C ARG A 32 -2.48 -22.76 -9.41
N PRO A 33 -1.48 -22.87 -10.31
CA PRO A 33 -1.69 -22.63 -11.73
C PRO A 33 -2.56 -23.76 -12.32
N GLY A 34 -3.76 -23.46 -12.82
CA GLY A 34 -4.57 -24.54 -13.41
C GLY A 34 -5.97 -24.27 -13.97
N ALA A 35 -6.61 -23.12 -13.75
CA ALA A 35 -7.92 -22.87 -14.37
C ALA A 35 -7.72 -22.31 -15.79
N LYS A 36 -7.65 -23.19 -16.79
CA LYS A 36 -7.68 -22.81 -18.21
C LYS A 36 -9.12 -22.51 -18.62
N VAL A 37 -9.42 -21.24 -18.92
CA VAL A 37 -10.59 -20.87 -19.74
C VAL A 37 -10.13 -20.89 -21.20
N PRO A 38 -10.84 -21.56 -22.13
CA PRO A 38 -10.42 -21.57 -23.53
C PRO A 38 -10.86 -20.27 -24.21
N VAL A 39 -9.90 -19.44 -24.61
CA VAL A 39 -10.14 -18.36 -25.58
C VAL A 39 -9.35 -18.66 -26.84
N THR A 40 -10.08 -18.90 -27.93
CA THR A 40 -9.52 -19.07 -29.26
C THR A 40 -9.07 -17.71 -29.78
N MET A 41 -7.76 -17.51 -29.96
CA MET A 41 -7.22 -16.32 -30.64
C MET A 41 -6.54 -16.74 -31.94
N THR A 42 -7.20 -16.40 -33.04
CA THR A 42 -6.70 -16.58 -34.40
C THR A 42 -5.76 -15.43 -34.77
N GLY A 43 -4.46 -15.73 -34.88
CA GLY A 43 -3.47 -15.15 -35.79
C GLY A 43 -3.29 -13.63 -35.93
N ALA A 44 -2.12 -13.13 -35.52
CA ALA A 44 -1.34 -12.15 -36.29
C ALA A 44 0.15 -12.21 -35.91
N THR A 45 1.00 -12.08 -36.94
CA THR A 45 2.44 -12.34 -37.01
C THR A 45 3.34 -11.38 -36.22
N ARG A 46 4.46 -11.92 -35.70
CA ARG A 46 5.54 -11.23 -34.98
C ARG A 46 6.33 -10.25 -35.86
N ALA A 47 6.51 -9.03 -35.35
CA ALA A 47 7.71 -8.22 -35.59
C ALA A 47 8.34 -7.89 -34.23
N ARG A 48 9.55 -8.40 -33.98
CA ARG A 48 10.30 -8.22 -32.73
C ARG A 48 11.07 -6.90 -32.81
N LEU A 49 10.57 -5.86 -32.14
CA LEU A 49 11.36 -4.69 -31.77
C LEU A 49 11.91 -4.93 -30.36
N ALA A 50 13.19 -5.29 -30.28
CA ALA A 50 13.93 -5.32 -29.03
C ALA A 50 14.32 -3.87 -28.68
N GLY A 51 13.43 -3.20 -27.95
CA GLY A 51 13.64 -1.87 -27.41
C GLY A 51 12.35 -1.41 -26.73
N ASN A 52 12.46 -0.95 -25.48
CA ASN A 52 11.42 -0.23 -24.72
C ASN A 52 10.57 -0.99 -23.68
N SER A 53 10.88 -2.25 -23.31
CA SER A 53 10.13 -2.98 -22.27
C SER A 53 10.11 -2.28 -20.90
N ASN A 54 11.19 -1.57 -20.53
CA ASN A 54 11.26 -0.87 -19.24
C ASN A 54 10.42 0.40 -19.21
N ASN A 55 10.34 1.15 -20.32
CA ASN A 55 9.52 2.35 -20.41
C ASN A 55 8.04 2.01 -20.56
N SER A 56 7.69 0.92 -21.26
CA SER A 56 6.31 0.42 -21.32
C SER A 56 5.84 -0.11 -19.97
N ASN A 57 6.71 -0.77 -19.20
CA ASN A 57 6.36 -1.26 -17.87
C ASN A 57 6.27 -0.14 -16.83
N THR A 58 7.10 0.91 -16.94
CA THR A 58 7.01 2.07 -16.05
C THR A 58 5.76 2.89 -16.34
N ALA A 59 5.44 3.11 -17.61
CA ALA A 59 4.21 3.80 -18.02
C ALA A 59 2.95 2.98 -17.66
N SER A 60 3.01 1.63 -17.72
CA SER A 60 1.91 0.78 -17.29
C SER A 60 1.74 0.76 -15.77
N ALA A 61 2.84 0.77 -15.00
CA ALA A 61 2.78 0.85 -13.53
C ALA A 61 2.13 2.15 -13.05
N ALA A 62 2.58 3.31 -13.54
CA ALA A 62 1.98 4.59 -13.17
C ALA A 62 0.49 4.70 -13.57
N THR A 63 0.11 4.11 -14.70
CA THR A 63 -1.31 4.04 -15.11
C THR A 63 -2.13 3.19 -14.15
N LEU A 64 -1.60 2.02 -13.74
CA LEU A 64 -2.25 1.15 -12.77
C LEU A 64 -2.39 1.82 -11.40
N GLU A 65 -1.37 2.53 -10.93
CA GLU A 65 -1.43 3.28 -9.67
C GLU A 65 -2.62 4.25 -9.64
N GLN A 66 -2.76 5.06 -10.70
CA GLN A 66 -3.87 6.02 -10.81
C GLN A 66 -5.22 5.35 -10.98
N GLN A 67 -5.29 4.25 -11.73
CA GLN A 67 -6.52 3.47 -11.90
C GLN A 67 -7.01 2.87 -10.58
N ILE A 68 -6.09 2.25 -9.81
CA ILE A 68 -6.39 1.69 -8.49
C ILE A 68 -6.85 2.80 -7.55
N PHE A 69 -6.14 3.92 -7.49
CA PHE A 69 -6.50 5.06 -6.65
C PHE A 69 -7.89 5.64 -6.99
N ALA A 70 -8.21 5.79 -8.27
CA ALA A 70 -9.53 6.24 -8.72
C ALA A 70 -10.64 5.26 -8.31
N MET A 71 -10.40 3.95 -8.43
CA MET A 71 -11.35 2.92 -7.99
C MET A 71 -11.58 2.94 -6.47
N ILE A 72 -10.52 3.19 -5.69
CA ILE A 72 -10.61 3.34 -4.23
C ILE A 72 -11.49 4.54 -3.85
N ASN A 73 -11.26 5.70 -4.45
CA ASN A 73 -12.08 6.88 -4.19
C ASN A 73 -13.53 6.68 -4.67
N ALA A 74 -13.75 6.00 -5.80
CA ALA A 74 -15.10 5.62 -6.21
C ALA A 74 -15.81 4.76 -5.16
N GLU A 75 -15.10 3.81 -4.53
CA GLU A 75 -15.68 3.01 -3.45
C GLU A 75 -15.92 3.83 -2.17
N ARG A 76 -15.01 4.74 -1.82
CA ARG A 76 -15.20 5.66 -0.70
C ARG A 76 -16.44 6.54 -0.89
N ALA A 77 -16.62 7.10 -2.08
CA ALA A 77 -17.79 7.91 -2.42
C ALA A 77 -19.11 7.12 -2.28
N LYS A 78 -19.15 5.85 -2.72
CA LYS A 78 -20.34 4.98 -2.53
C LYS A 78 -20.67 4.75 -1.05
N ASN A 79 -19.68 4.81 -0.17
CA ASN A 79 -19.83 4.65 1.27
C ASN A 79 -19.98 6.01 2.00
N GLY A 80 -20.19 7.12 1.27
CA GLY A 80 -20.40 8.45 1.84
C GLY A 80 -19.15 9.06 2.48
N LEU A 81 -17.96 8.58 2.12
CA LEU A 81 -16.68 9.08 2.61
C LEU A 81 -16.10 10.12 1.66
N VAL A 82 -15.32 11.05 2.23
CA VAL A 82 -14.56 12.03 1.44
C VAL A 82 -13.43 11.32 0.69
N ASP A 83 -13.21 11.73 -0.55
CA ASP A 83 -12.11 11.27 -1.40
C ASP A 83 -10.77 11.52 -0.71
N LEU A 84 -9.83 10.59 -0.90
CA LEU A 84 -8.44 10.76 -0.54
C LEU A 84 -7.76 11.66 -1.57
N GLU A 85 -6.82 12.47 -1.10
CA GLU A 85 -5.95 13.28 -1.95
C GLU A 85 -4.70 12.47 -2.35
N TRP A 86 -4.39 12.46 -3.64
CA TRP A 86 -3.15 11.82 -4.11
C TRP A 86 -1.93 12.59 -3.60
N SER A 87 -0.97 11.89 -3.02
CA SER A 87 0.27 12.48 -2.53
C SER A 87 1.48 11.80 -3.16
N GLU A 88 2.22 12.52 -3.99
CA GLU A 88 3.38 11.95 -4.70
C GLU A 88 4.50 11.51 -3.76
N SER A 89 4.64 12.20 -2.63
CA SER A 89 5.56 11.79 -1.56
C SER A 89 5.15 10.44 -0.95
N VAL A 90 3.86 10.23 -0.71
CA VAL A 90 3.31 8.93 -0.24
C VAL A 90 3.45 7.86 -1.32
N ALA A 91 3.29 8.21 -2.60
CA ALA A 91 3.49 7.30 -3.72
C ALA A 91 4.93 6.79 -3.77
N THR A 92 5.90 7.65 -3.46
CA THR A 92 7.32 7.26 -3.36
C THR A 92 7.52 6.16 -2.31
N VAL A 93 6.93 6.30 -1.12
CA VAL A 93 6.99 5.27 -0.06
C VAL A 93 6.36 3.96 -0.52
N ALA A 94 5.18 4.02 -1.14
CA ALA A 94 4.49 2.85 -1.65
C ALA A 94 5.29 2.13 -2.75
N ARG A 95 5.86 2.89 -3.70
CA ARG A 95 6.69 2.35 -4.79
C ARG A 95 7.96 1.72 -4.28
N MET A 96 8.61 2.30 -3.26
CA MET A 96 9.80 1.72 -2.63
C MET A 96 9.49 0.33 -2.08
N HIS A 97 8.36 0.15 -1.38
CA HIS A 97 7.99 -1.15 -0.83
C HIS A 97 7.59 -2.16 -1.89
N SER A 98 6.82 -1.76 -2.90
CA SER A 98 6.49 -2.63 -4.05
C SER A 98 7.74 -3.06 -4.82
N ALA A 99 8.72 -2.18 -4.99
CA ALA A 99 9.99 -2.49 -5.62
C ALA A 99 10.83 -3.45 -4.77
N ASP A 100 10.88 -3.25 -3.46
CA ASP A 100 11.58 -4.12 -2.50
C ASP A 100 11.00 -5.54 -2.53
N MET A 101 9.67 -5.67 -2.37
CA MET A 101 8.97 -6.96 -2.48
C MET A 101 9.24 -7.68 -3.81
N ALA A 102 9.26 -6.92 -4.92
CA ALA A 102 9.53 -7.47 -6.25
C ALA A 102 10.98 -7.90 -6.43
N HIS A 103 11.95 -7.13 -5.91
CA HIS A 103 13.37 -7.40 -6.06
C HIS A 103 13.80 -8.62 -5.24
N GLU A 104 13.38 -8.64 -3.97
CA GLU A 104 13.75 -9.66 -2.98
C GLU A 104 12.77 -10.85 -2.97
N LYS A 105 11.73 -10.81 -3.81
CA LYS A 105 10.77 -11.90 -4.05
C LYS A 105 10.05 -12.36 -2.79
N PHE A 106 9.61 -11.41 -1.97
CA PHE A 106 8.80 -11.69 -0.78
C PHE A 106 7.48 -10.92 -0.83
N PHE A 107 6.53 -11.30 0.02
CA PHE A 107 5.28 -10.59 0.18
C PHE A 107 4.97 -10.41 1.66
N GLY A 108 4.99 -9.16 2.12
CA GLY A 108 4.75 -8.81 3.51
C GLY A 108 4.94 -7.32 3.75
N HIS A 109 4.42 -6.83 4.88
CA HIS A 109 4.49 -5.41 5.25
C HIS A 109 5.89 -4.97 5.71
N ARG A 110 6.66 -5.91 6.27
CA ARG A 110 8.04 -5.69 6.69
C ARG A 110 8.95 -5.78 5.47
N GLY A 111 9.71 -4.72 5.21
CA GLY A 111 10.70 -4.67 4.14
C GLY A 111 11.83 -5.68 4.36
N SER A 112 12.59 -5.94 3.30
CA SER A 112 13.76 -6.84 3.33
C SER A 112 14.83 -6.39 4.33
N ASP A 113 14.91 -5.09 4.57
CA ASP A 113 15.79 -4.45 5.56
C ASP A 113 15.19 -4.40 6.98
N GLY A 114 14.01 -4.99 7.18
CA GLY A 114 13.29 -4.99 8.44
C GLY A 114 12.41 -3.77 8.67
N SER A 115 12.36 -2.80 7.75
CA SER A 115 11.55 -1.58 7.89
C SER A 115 10.04 -1.84 7.88
N MET A 116 9.31 -1.02 8.63
CA MET A 116 7.85 -0.90 8.55
C MET A 116 7.48 0.37 7.77
N VAL A 117 6.19 0.57 7.49
CA VAL A 117 5.73 1.68 6.63
C VAL A 117 6.08 3.07 7.19
N ASP A 118 6.11 3.22 8.51
CA ASP A 118 6.57 4.39 9.24
C ASP A 118 8.07 4.62 9.08
N ASP A 119 8.91 3.59 9.21
CA ASP A 119 10.35 3.69 8.93
C ASP A 119 10.61 4.13 7.48
N ARG A 120 9.84 3.59 6.53
CA ARG A 120 9.93 3.97 5.11
C ARG A 120 9.46 5.41 4.87
N ALA A 121 8.42 5.85 5.56
CA ALA A 121 7.92 7.23 5.51
C ALA A 121 8.93 8.24 6.04
N ASP A 122 9.57 7.93 7.17
CA ASP A 122 10.58 8.79 7.78
C ASP A 122 11.83 8.88 6.89
N ARG A 123 12.26 7.76 6.32
CA ARG A 123 13.38 7.71 5.38
C ARG A 123 13.11 8.48 4.08
N ALA A 124 11.87 8.45 3.60
CA ALA A 124 11.43 9.22 2.43
C ALA A 124 11.21 10.72 2.73
N GLY A 125 11.31 11.14 3.99
CA GLY A 125 11.17 12.54 4.36
C GLY A 125 9.73 13.05 4.28
N LEU A 126 8.72 12.20 4.58
CA LEU A 126 7.31 12.62 4.55
C LEU A 126 6.96 13.75 5.55
N GLY A 127 7.87 14.08 6.47
CA GLY A 127 7.65 15.08 7.51
C GLY A 127 6.79 14.52 8.65
N THR A 128 6.08 15.40 9.35
CA THR A 128 5.31 14.99 10.54
C THR A 128 3.90 14.50 10.18
N TRP A 129 3.53 13.34 10.71
CA TRP A 129 2.22 12.72 10.52
C TRP A 129 1.62 12.20 11.84
N ARG A 130 0.29 12.05 11.89
CA ARG A 130 -0.46 11.54 13.06
C ARG A 130 -0.63 10.03 13.00
N THR A 131 -0.95 9.51 11.83
CA THR A 131 -1.11 8.08 11.59
C THR A 131 -0.81 7.76 10.13
N ILE A 132 -0.31 6.54 9.92
CA ILE A 132 0.03 5.97 8.62
C ILE A 132 -0.52 4.55 8.55
N GLY A 133 -1.00 4.14 7.38
CA GLY A 133 -1.58 2.81 7.14
C GLY A 133 -1.06 2.21 5.84
N GLU A 134 -1.16 0.89 5.70
CA GLU A 134 -0.70 0.18 4.52
C GLU A 134 -1.63 -0.97 4.14
N ASN A 135 -1.92 -1.08 2.84
CA ASN A 135 -2.43 -2.28 2.21
C ASN A 135 -1.40 -2.80 1.20
N ILE A 136 -1.30 -4.12 1.02
CA ILE A 136 -0.43 -4.73 0.00
C ILE A 136 -1.21 -5.76 -0.81
N ALA A 137 -0.84 -5.92 -2.09
CA ALA A 137 -1.37 -6.96 -2.96
C ALA A 137 -0.27 -7.57 -3.83
N TYR A 138 -0.44 -8.85 -4.15
CA TYR A 138 0.44 -9.63 -5.00
C TYR A 138 -0.39 -10.51 -5.91
N MET A 139 -0.13 -10.47 -7.22
CA MET A 139 -0.89 -11.25 -8.20
C MET A 139 -0.14 -11.48 -9.50
N ARG A 140 -0.51 -12.53 -10.23
CA ARG A 140 0.06 -12.88 -11.54
C ARG A 140 -1.01 -13.51 -12.43
N GLY A 141 -0.97 -13.19 -13.72
CA GLY A 141 -1.79 -13.86 -14.74
C GLY A 141 -3.26 -13.42 -14.81
N PHE A 142 -3.56 -12.17 -14.45
CA PHE A 142 -4.91 -11.59 -14.53
C PHE A 142 -4.98 -10.50 -15.59
N GLU A 143 -6.15 -10.39 -16.23
CA GLU A 143 -6.40 -9.41 -17.31
C GLU A 143 -6.59 -7.98 -16.77
N ASP A 144 -7.23 -7.82 -15.60
CA ASP A 144 -7.42 -6.54 -14.93
C ASP A 144 -6.86 -6.59 -13.48
N PRO A 145 -5.56 -6.31 -13.30
CA PRO A 145 -4.94 -6.37 -11.98
C PRO A 145 -5.39 -5.22 -11.06
N ALA A 146 -5.86 -4.10 -11.60
CA ALA A 146 -6.31 -2.96 -10.80
C ALA A 146 -7.65 -3.25 -10.11
N ALA A 147 -8.64 -3.70 -10.87
CA ALA A 147 -9.95 -4.04 -10.31
C ALA A 147 -9.84 -5.17 -9.28
N LEU A 148 -9.01 -6.18 -9.57
CA LEU A 148 -8.79 -7.31 -8.66
C LEU A 148 -8.14 -6.89 -7.34
N ALA A 149 -7.16 -5.97 -7.37
CA ALA A 149 -6.54 -5.47 -6.14
C ALA A 149 -7.57 -4.81 -5.21
N VAL A 150 -8.40 -3.92 -5.76
CA VAL A 150 -9.44 -3.21 -5.00
C VAL A 150 -10.49 -4.18 -4.49
N GLU A 151 -10.98 -5.10 -5.31
CA GLU A 151 -11.92 -6.15 -4.90
C GLU A 151 -11.37 -6.95 -3.70
N LYS A 152 -10.13 -7.44 -3.78
CA LYS A 152 -9.53 -8.27 -2.72
C LYS A 152 -9.22 -7.49 -1.45
N TRP A 153 -8.85 -6.22 -1.55
CA TRP A 153 -8.76 -5.37 -0.38
C TRP A 153 -10.13 -5.12 0.27
N LEU A 154 -11.20 -4.99 -0.51
CA LEU A 154 -12.56 -4.83 0.05
C LEU A 154 -13.09 -6.12 0.68
N GLU A 155 -12.77 -7.29 0.14
CA GLU A 155 -13.15 -8.59 0.73
C GLU A 155 -12.45 -8.87 2.07
N SER A 156 -11.25 -8.31 2.26
CA SER A 156 -10.46 -8.52 3.48
C SER A 156 -10.83 -7.52 4.57
N PRO A 157 -11.34 -7.94 5.75
CA PRO A 157 -11.83 -7.00 6.77
C PRO A 157 -10.82 -5.94 7.21
N ALA A 158 -9.54 -6.31 7.29
CA ALA A 158 -8.49 -5.40 7.74
C ALA A 158 -8.04 -4.42 6.64
N HIS A 159 -7.89 -4.86 5.39
CA HIS A 159 -7.63 -3.94 4.27
C HIS A 159 -8.83 -3.01 4.03
N ARG A 160 -10.05 -3.56 4.10
CA ARG A 160 -11.31 -2.81 4.01
C ARG A 160 -11.39 -1.71 5.05
N LYS A 161 -10.97 -1.99 6.28
CA LYS A 161 -10.92 -1.00 7.37
C LYS A 161 -10.01 0.18 7.02
N ASN A 162 -8.90 -0.05 6.32
CA ASN A 162 -8.05 1.04 5.83
C ASN A 162 -8.74 1.82 4.72
N LEU A 163 -9.22 1.14 3.67
CA LEU A 163 -9.88 1.76 2.50
C LEU A 163 -11.06 2.66 2.91
N LEU A 164 -11.88 2.19 3.85
CA LEU A 164 -13.06 2.90 4.33
C LEU A 164 -12.85 3.61 5.68
N GLY A 165 -11.60 3.79 6.09
CA GLY A 165 -11.27 4.60 7.25
C GLY A 165 -11.65 6.07 6.99
N PRO A 166 -12.49 6.70 7.84
CA PRO A 166 -12.94 8.08 7.61
C PRO A 166 -11.86 9.13 7.93
N ASN A 167 -10.80 8.73 8.63
CA ASN A 167 -9.80 9.65 9.17
C ASN A 167 -8.61 9.91 8.23
N TRP A 168 -8.48 9.15 7.14
CA TRP A 168 -7.44 9.37 6.14
C TRP A 168 -7.70 10.64 5.33
N LYS A 169 -6.62 11.29 4.90
CA LYS A 169 -6.67 12.50 4.06
C LYS A 169 -5.88 12.32 2.78
N GLU A 170 -4.69 11.76 2.89
CA GLU A 170 -3.84 11.43 1.75
C GLU A 170 -3.76 9.92 1.58
N SER A 171 -3.67 9.47 0.33
CA SER A 171 -3.24 8.10 0.01
C SER A 171 -2.53 8.10 -1.34
N ALA A 172 -1.71 7.09 -1.57
CA ALA A 172 -1.17 6.80 -2.90
C ALA A 172 -0.86 5.31 -3.04
N VAL A 173 -0.82 4.87 -4.29
CA VAL A 173 -0.53 3.49 -4.68
C VAL A 173 0.83 3.45 -5.36
N GLY A 174 1.62 2.43 -5.07
CA GLY A 174 2.88 2.13 -5.74
C GLY A 174 2.84 0.74 -6.36
N VAL A 175 3.19 0.62 -7.64
CA VAL A 175 3.16 -0.65 -8.37
C VAL A 175 4.54 -1.01 -8.91
N SER A 176 4.94 -2.27 -8.72
CA SER A 176 6.10 -2.88 -9.37
C SER A 176 5.66 -4.08 -10.19
N VAL A 177 6.14 -4.17 -11.44
CA VAL A 177 5.83 -5.25 -12.37
C VAL A 177 7.12 -5.97 -12.75
N THR A 178 7.22 -7.24 -12.38
CA THR A 178 8.38 -8.08 -12.70
C THR A 178 8.30 -8.61 -14.14
N ALA A 179 9.44 -9.10 -14.65
CA ALA A 179 9.54 -9.58 -16.03
C ALA A 179 8.63 -10.77 -16.37
N ASP A 180 8.21 -11.55 -15.37
CA ASP A 180 7.29 -12.68 -15.56
C ASP A 180 5.81 -12.28 -15.44
N GLY A 181 5.53 -10.98 -15.39
CA GLY A 181 4.18 -10.41 -15.33
C GLY A 181 3.57 -10.44 -13.93
N THR A 182 4.37 -10.61 -12.88
CA THR A 182 3.90 -10.53 -11.49
C THR A 182 3.83 -9.07 -11.02
N TYR A 183 2.70 -8.71 -10.44
CA TYR A 183 2.43 -7.39 -9.86
C TYR A 183 2.62 -7.42 -8.34
N TYR A 184 3.36 -6.45 -7.83
CA TYR A 184 3.45 -6.09 -6.42
C TYR A 184 2.88 -4.69 -6.25
N MET A 185 1.91 -4.56 -5.35
CA MET A 185 1.19 -3.31 -5.13
C MET A 185 1.19 -2.98 -3.65
N THR A 186 1.38 -1.70 -3.36
CA THR A 186 1.31 -1.14 -2.01
C THR A 186 0.43 0.08 -2.07
N GLU A 187 -0.54 0.21 -1.18
CA GLU A 187 -1.26 1.47 -0.93
C GLU A 187 -0.85 1.97 0.44
N VAL A 188 -0.46 3.24 0.54
CA VAL A 188 -0.12 3.89 1.80
C VAL A 188 -1.12 5.01 2.07
N PHE A 189 -1.67 5.03 3.28
CA PHE A 189 -2.59 6.07 3.76
C PHE A 189 -1.85 6.97 4.74
N LEU A 190 -2.14 8.27 4.70
CA LEU A 190 -1.51 9.25 5.58
C LEU A 190 -2.54 10.24 6.12
N LEU A 191 -2.40 10.53 7.42
CA LEU A 191 -2.98 11.72 8.06
C LEU A 191 -1.84 12.57 8.62
N ARG A 192 -1.64 13.77 8.09
CA ARG A 192 -0.60 14.71 8.57
C ARG A 192 -0.93 15.31 9.94
N LYS A 193 0.09 15.85 10.63
CA LYS A 193 -0.07 16.54 11.93
C LYS A 193 -0.78 17.87 11.81
#